data_AF-A0A3B3HFW3-F1
#
_entry.id   AF-A0A3B3HFW3-F1
#
_cell.length_a   1.000
_cell.length_b   1.000
_cell.length_c   1.000
_cell.angle_alpha   90.00
_cell.angle_beta   90.00
_cell.angle_gamma   90.00
#
_symmetry.space_group_name_H-M   'P 1'
#
loop_
_entity.id
_entity.type
_entity.pdbx_description
1 polymer ?
#
loop_
_entity_poly.entity_id
_entity_poly.type
_entity_poly.pdbx_seq_one_letter_code
_entity_poly.pdbx_strand_id
1 'polypeptide(L)'
;MEAAITTIVSQFQVHAGSEGCSSTLSKDEFQQLVASQLPNLVKNASDPGVIDQLMSSIDENNDGELTFSEFWQLIGKLASKQGGYGQ
;
A
#
# COMPACT_ATOMS: atom_id res chain seq x y z
N MET A 1 8.22 13.34 -10.61
CA MET A 1 7.94 11.89 -10.47
C MET A 1 8.72 11.33 -9.29
N GLU A 2 10.03 11.63 -9.18
CA GLU A 2 10.87 11.20 -8.05
C GLU A 2 10.36 11.65 -6.67
N ALA A 3 9.88 12.90 -6.53
CA ALA A 3 9.38 13.39 -5.24
C ALA A 3 8.19 12.56 -4.69
N ALA A 4 7.26 12.14 -5.55
CA ALA A 4 6.12 11.32 -5.12
C ALA A 4 6.56 9.92 -4.67
N ILE A 5 7.54 9.34 -5.36
CA ILE A 5 8.13 8.06 -5.00
C ILE A 5 8.82 8.18 -3.64
N THR A 6 9.68 9.18 -3.45
CA THR A 6 10.36 9.44 -2.19
C THR A 6 9.38 9.65 -1.03
N THR A 7 8.28 10.37 -1.26
CA THR A 7 7.22 10.52 -0.25
C THR A 7 6.59 9.17 0.11
N ILE A 8 6.24 8.35 -0.87
CA ILE A 8 5.64 7.04 -0.64
C ILE A 8 6.59 6.11 0.11
N VAL A 9 7.88 6.06 -0.26
CA VAL A 9 8.91 5.26 0.45
C VAL A 9 9.12 5.74 1.88
N SER A 10 9.18 7.06 2.08
CA SER A 10 9.36 7.62 3.41
C SER A 10 8.15 7.34 4.30
N GLN A 11 6.94 7.34 3.75
CA GLN A 11 5.72 6.97 4.48
C GLN A 11 5.67 5.47 4.78
N PHE A 12 6.09 4.63 3.83
CA PHE A 12 6.26 3.20 4.09
C PHE A 12 7.20 2.96 5.27
N GLN A 13 8.38 3.60 5.29
CA GLN A 13 9.32 3.46 6.41
C GLN A 13 8.81 4.02 7.74
N VAL A 14 8.03 5.10 7.71
CA VAL A 14 7.43 5.69 8.92
C VAL A 14 6.38 4.75 9.52
N HIS A 15 5.58 4.10 8.68
CA HIS A 15 4.60 3.12 9.12
C HIS A 15 5.30 1.81 9.50
N ALA A 16 5.98 1.11 8.58
CA ALA A 16 6.70 -0.15 8.84
C ALA A 16 7.69 -0.08 10.04
N GLY A 17 8.18 1.11 10.36
CA GLY A 17 9.06 1.34 11.50
C GLY A 17 8.38 1.30 12.88
N SER A 18 7.04 1.34 12.98
CA SER A 18 6.32 1.42 14.26
C SER A 18 6.46 0.17 15.12
N GLU A 19 6.47 -1.03 14.50
CA GLU A 19 6.53 -2.31 15.24
C GLU A 19 7.93 -2.95 15.27
N GLY A 20 8.96 -2.27 14.77
CA GLY A 20 10.36 -2.76 14.82
C GLY A 20 10.80 -3.58 13.60
N CYS A 21 9.90 -3.87 12.66
CA CYS A 21 10.19 -4.47 11.37
C CYS A 21 10.09 -3.44 10.25
N SER A 22 11.11 -2.59 10.08
CA SER A 22 11.13 -1.49 9.08
C SER A 22 11.05 -1.91 7.61
N SER A 23 10.81 -3.20 7.34
CA SER A 23 10.78 -3.83 6.02
C SER A 23 9.39 -4.31 5.61
N THR A 24 8.44 -4.41 6.55
CA THR A 24 7.09 -4.96 6.34
C THR A 24 6.01 -4.07 6.94
N LEU A 25 4.84 -4.06 6.31
CA LEU A 25 3.63 -3.40 6.82
C LEU A 25 2.61 -4.45 7.23
N SER A 26 2.18 -4.42 8.49
CA SER A 26 1.01 -5.16 8.94
C SER A 26 -0.26 -4.65 8.25
N LYS A 27 -1.33 -5.46 8.27
CA LYS A 27 -2.66 -5.09 7.72
C LYS A 27 -3.14 -3.72 8.19
N ASP A 28 -3.04 -3.46 9.49
CA ASP A 28 -3.46 -2.20 10.11
C ASP A 28 -2.60 -1.02 9.65
N GLU A 29 -1.28 -1.22 9.52
CA GLU A 29 -0.36 -0.17 9.07
C GLU A 29 -0.58 0.18 7.61
N PHE A 30 -0.79 -0.85 6.78
CA PHE A 30 -1.14 -0.69 5.38
C PHE A 30 -2.46 0.07 5.22
N GLN A 31 -3.50 -0.26 6.01
CA GLN A 31 -4.76 0.47 6.01
C GLN A 31 -4.56 1.95 6.33
N GLN A 32 -3.80 2.26 7.38
CA GLN A 32 -3.54 3.65 7.80
C GLN A 32 -2.75 4.43 6.74
N LEU A 33 -1.70 3.81 6.17
CA LEU A 33 -0.89 4.42 5.13
C LEU A 33 -1.73 4.73 3.89
N VAL A 34 -2.51 3.77 3.41
CA VAL A 34 -3.34 3.94 2.22
C VAL A 34 -4.44 4.99 2.45
N ALA A 35 -5.08 4.99 3.62
CA ALA A 35 -6.08 6.00 3.95
C ALA A 35 -5.48 7.41 4.07
N SER A 36 -4.26 7.54 4.60
CA SER A 36 -3.61 8.83 4.86
C SER A 36 -2.92 9.41 3.62
N GLN A 37 -2.17 8.58 2.88
CA GLN A 37 -1.34 9.02 1.75
C GLN A 37 -2.01 8.83 0.40
N LEU A 38 -2.92 7.86 0.30
CA LEU A 38 -3.53 7.45 -0.97
C LEU A 38 -5.08 7.53 -0.96
N PRO A 39 -5.70 8.54 -0.33
CA PRO A 39 -7.16 8.63 -0.25
C PRO A 39 -7.82 8.76 -1.62
N ASN A 40 -7.08 9.29 -2.60
CA ASN A 40 -7.53 9.39 -3.98
C ASN A 40 -7.30 8.09 -4.75
N LEU A 41 -6.20 7.35 -4.53
CA LEU A 41 -5.90 6.11 -5.26
C LEU A 41 -6.81 4.96 -4.84
N VAL A 42 -7.11 4.86 -3.56
CA VAL A 42 -7.99 3.83 -3.00
C VAL A 42 -9.22 4.53 -2.42
N LYS A 43 -10.19 4.84 -3.29
CA LYS A 43 -11.46 5.47 -2.91
C LYS A 43 -12.22 4.73 -1.80
N ASN A 44 -11.88 3.47 -1.56
CA ASN A 44 -12.46 2.60 -0.54
C ASN A 44 -11.42 2.18 0.53
N ALA A 45 -10.35 2.96 0.74
CA ALA A 45 -9.30 2.64 1.71
C ALA A 45 -9.79 2.54 3.16
N SER A 46 -10.92 3.20 3.44
CA SER A 46 -11.59 3.14 4.74
C SER A 46 -12.47 1.91 4.92
N ASP A 47 -12.70 1.13 3.86
CA ASP A 47 -13.46 -0.11 3.95
C ASP A 47 -12.51 -1.27 4.26
N PRO A 48 -12.63 -1.87 5.47
CA PRO A 48 -11.74 -2.95 5.87
C PRO A 48 -11.90 -4.20 5.00
N GLY A 49 -13.05 -4.40 4.33
CA GLY A 49 -13.25 -5.49 3.39
C GLY A 49 -12.48 -5.30 2.08
N VAL A 50 -12.43 -4.07 1.56
CA VAL A 50 -11.61 -3.76 0.38
C VAL A 50 -10.11 -3.86 0.70
N ILE A 51 -9.69 -3.38 1.86
CA ILE A 51 -8.29 -3.52 2.31
C ILE A 51 -7.91 -4.98 2.51
N ASP A 52 -8.78 -5.79 3.13
CA ASP A 52 -8.57 -7.23 3.31
C ASP A 52 -8.45 -7.96 1.98
N GLN A 53 -9.35 -7.70 1.02
CA GLN A 53 -9.27 -8.27 -0.32
C GLN A 53 -8.02 -7.81 -1.10
N LEU A 54 -7.65 -6.53 -0.96
CA LEU A 54 -6.44 -6.00 -1.58
C LEU A 54 -5.24 -6.72 -1.00
N MET A 55 -5.13 -6.73 0.32
CA MET A 55 -4.02 -7.34 1.05
C MET A 55 -3.90 -8.80 0.68
N SER A 56 -4.98 -9.59 0.76
CA SER A 56 -4.97 -11.00 0.35
C SER A 56 -4.63 -11.22 -1.13
N SER A 57 -4.89 -10.24 -2.01
CA SER A 57 -4.52 -10.32 -3.43
C SER A 57 -3.06 -9.93 -3.73
N ILE A 58 -2.37 -9.32 -2.77
CA ILE A 58 -0.99 -8.80 -2.92
C ILE A 58 -0.03 -9.63 -2.08
N ASP A 59 -0.48 -10.03 -0.90
CA ASP A 59 0.17 -10.93 0.06
C ASP A 59 0.25 -12.33 -0.56
N GLU A 60 1.25 -12.51 -1.44
CA GLU A 60 1.46 -13.77 -2.16
C GLU A 60 2.00 -14.85 -1.22
N ASN A 61 2.76 -14.46 -0.19
CA ASN A 61 3.28 -15.38 0.81
C ASN A 61 2.24 -15.73 1.91
N ASN A 62 1.10 -15.03 1.95
CA ASN A 62 0.03 -15.18 2.96
C ASN A 62 0.60 -15.11 4.39
N ASP A 63 1.60 -14.25 4.58
CA ASP A 63 2.26 -14.06 5.88
C ASP A 63 1.50 -13.04 6.73
N GLY A 64 0.53 -12.32 6.15
CA GLY A 64 -0.23 -11.28 6.84
C GLY A 64 0.54 -9.97 6.96
N GLU A 65 1.63 -9.84 6.21
CA GLU A 65 2.54 -8.69 6.18
C GLU A 65 2.89 -8.33 4.73
N LEU A 66 2.90 -7.05 4.38
CA LEU A 66 3.28 -6.56 3.06
C LEU A 66 4.72 -6.07 3.06
N THR A 67 5.58 -6.72 2.27
CA THR A 67 6.94 -6.22 2.04
C THR A 67 6.92 -4.97 1.16
N PHE A 68 8.03 -4.22 1.16
CA PHE A 68 8.18 -3.06 0.27
C PHE A 68 7.94 -3.40 -1.22
N SER A 69 8.32 -4.62 -1.65
CA SER A 69 8.12 -5.07 -3.03
C SER A 69 6.65 -5.25 -3.37
N GLU A 70 5.90 -5.90 -2.48
CA GLU A 70 4.46 -6.14 -2.58
C GLU A 70 3.67 -4.82 -2.55
N PHE A 71 4.04 -3.93 -1.63
CA PHE A 71 3.47 -2.60 -1.58
C PHE A 71 3.75 -1.81 -2.87
N TRP A 72 4.97 -1.86 -3.40
CA TRP A 72 5.31 -1.17 -4.65
C TRP A 72 4.53 -1.71 -5.86
N GLN A 73 4.38 -3.03 -5.96
CA GLN A 73 3.53 -3.70 -6.95
C GLN A 73 2.09 -3.20 -6.90
N LEU A 74 1.54 -3.05 -5.69
CA LEU A 74 0.22 -2.46 -5.49
C LEU A 74 0.15 -1.03 -6.02
N ILE A 75 1.07 -0.15 -5.61
CA ILE A 75 1.07 1.25 -6.06
C ILE A 75 1.11 1.32 -7.58
N GLY A 76 1.91 0.48 -8.23
CA GLY A 76 1.92 0.32 -9.69
C GLY A 76 0.56 -0.10 -10.26
N LYS A 77 -0.08 -1.13 -9.67
CA LYS A 77 -1.41 -1.60 -10.08
C LYS A 77 -2.50 -0.52 -9.89
N LEU A 78 -2.50 0.19 -8.76
CA LEU A 78 -3.44 1.25 -8.46
C LEU A 78 -3.25 2.45 -9.39
N ALA A 79 -2.00 2.87 -9.61
CA ALA A 79 -1.66 3.94 -10.54
C ALA A 79 -2.08 3.57 -11.98
N SER A 80 -1.88 2.33 -12.41
CA SER A 80 -2.34 1.84 -13.71
C SER A 80 -3.87 1.84 -13.82
N LYS A 81 -4.57 1.41 -12.76
CA LYS A 81 -6.04 1.38 -12.70
C LYS A 81 -6.68 2.78 -12.68
N GLN A 82 -5.98 3.76 -12.12
CA GLN A 82 -6.50 5.13 -12.00
C GLN A 82 -6.05 6.06 -13.13
N GLY A 83 -4.93 5.72 -13.80
CA GLY A 83 -4.37 6.50 -14.91
C GLY A 83 -5.04 6.30 -16.26
N GLY A 84 -6.01 5.38 -16.40
CA GLY A 84 -6.69 5.17 -17.69
C GLY A 84 -5.74 4.77 -18.82
N TYR A 85 -4.69 4.00 -18.54
CA TYR A 85 -3.89 3.35 -19.60
C TYR A 85 -4.54 2.01 -19.95
N GLY A 86 -5.74 2.10 -20.53
CA GLY A 86 -6.57 0.96 -20.88
C GLY A 86 -7.64 1.38 -21.88
N GLN A 87 -7.18 1.54 -23.14
CA GLN A 87 -7.93 1.73 -24.40
C GLN A 87 -8.52 3.11 -24.68
#